data_AF-A0A927XCC2-F1
#
_entry.id   AF-A0A927XCC2-F1
#
_cell.length_a   1.000
_cell.length_b   1.000
_cell.length_c   1.000
_cell.angle_alpha   90.00
_cell.angle_beta   90.00
_cell.angle_gamma   90.00
#
_symmetry.space_group_name_H-M   'P 1'
#
loop_
_entity.id
_entity.type
_entity.pdbx_description
1 polymer ?
#
loop_
_entity_poly.entity_id
_entity_poly.type
_entity_poly.pdbx_seq_one_letter_code
_entity_poly.pdbx_strand_id
1 'polypeptide(L)' 'MKEATGEANMTVITIVLIALVAAVATPLITSLLNNSAKSACCTGAGYQWKGNKCYNGSSQVTDYWDSNNNKCNY' A
#
# COMPACT_ATOMS: atom_id res chain seq x y z
N MET A 1 21.49 13.88 -40.71
CA MET A 1 21.15 13.31 -39.39
C MET A 1 19.66 12.96 -39.39
N LYS A 2 19.32 11.70 -39.65
CA LYS A 2 17.94 11.16 -39.62
C LYS A 2 17.79 10.06 -38.55
N GLU A 3 18.68 10.06 -37.56
CA GLU A 3 18.75 9.02 -36.52
C GLU A 3 18.31 9.52 -35.14
N ALA A 4 18.15 10.83 -34.94
CA ALA A 4 17.72 11.41 -33.67
C ALA A 4 16.23 11.17 -33.32
N THR A 5 15.41 10.76 -34.29
CA THR A 5 14.01 10.36 -34.04
C THR A 5 13.89 8.93 -33.50
N GLY A 6 14.93 8.11 -33.61
CA GLY A 6 14.95 6.73 -33.11
C GLY A 6 15.43 6.59 -31.66
N GLU A 7 16.27 7.51 -31.17
CA GLU A 7 16.96 7.35 -29.88
C GLU A 7 16.25 8.04 -28.70
N ALA A 8 15.61 9.19 -28.95
CA ALA A 8 14.71 9.79 -27.96
C ALA A 8 13.51 8.88 -27.63
N ASN A 9 13.23 7.89 -28.48
CA ASN A 9 12.08 7.03 -28.34
C ASN A 9 12.30 5.94 -27.27
N MET A 10 13.51 5.40 -27.09
CA MET A 10 13.69 4.30 -26.13
C MET A 10 13.60 4.76 -24.67
N THR A 11 14.14 5.94 -24.34
CA THR A 11 14.02 6.54 -23.01
C THR A 11 12.60 7.01 -22.74
N VAL A 12 11.94 7.61 -23.74
CA VAL A 12 10.53 8.00 -23.64
C VAL A 12 9.61 6.78 -23.50
N ILE A 13 9.86 5.70 -24.24
CA ILE A 13 9.10 4.45 -24.12
C ILE A 13 9.30 3.84 -22.74
N THR A 14 10.53 3.83 -22.22
CA THR A 14 10.79 3.25 -20.89
C THR A 14 10.12 4.01 -19.77
N ILE A 15 10.14 5.36 -19.77
CA ILE A 15 9.40 6.13 -18.75
C ILE A 15 7.89 5.88 -18.85
N VAL A 16 7.33 5.74 -20.06
CA VAL A 16 5.91 5.44 -20.26
C VAL A 16 5.57 4.04 -19.75
N LEU A 17 6.43 3.05 -20.01
CA LEU A 17 6.26 1.68 -19.50
C LEU A 17 6.31 1.63 -17.97
N ILE A 18 7.27 2.31 -17.35
CA ILE A 18 7.38 2.37 -15.89
C ILE A 18 6.15 3.07 -15.29
N ALA A 19 5.70 4.18 -15.88
CA ALA A 19 4.50 4.89 -15.44
C ALA A 19 3.25 4.00 -15.51
N LEU A 20 3.12 3.21 -16.57
CA LEU A 20 2.01 2.30 -16.76
C LEU A 20 2.04 1.15 -15.74
N VAL A 21 3.20 0.54 -15.51
CA VAL A 21 3.37 -0.50 -14.49
C VAL A 21 3.12 0.06 -13.09
N ALA A 22 3.64 1.24 -12.76
CA ALA A 22 3.42 1.90 -11.48
C ALA A 22 1.94 2.20 -11.22
N ALA A 23 1.19 2.63 -12.25
CA ALA A 23 -0.24 2.89 -12.13
C ALA A 23 -1.06 1.65 -11.76
N VAL A 24 -0.67 0.47 -12.24
CA VAL A 24 -1.35 -0.80 -11.92
C VAL A 24 -0.85 -1.39 -10.59
N ALA A 25 0.44 -1.25 -10.29
CA ALA A 25 1.06 -1.83 -9.09
C ALA A 25 0.69 -1.07 -7.80
N THR A 26 0.58 0.27 -7.87
CA THR A 26 0.28 1.12 -6.70
C THR A 26 -1.02 0.78 -5.95
N PRO A 27 -2.18 0.53 -6.58
CA PRO A 27 -3.39 0.14 -5.85
C PRO A 27 -3.26 -1.24 -5.17
N LEU A 28 -2.46 -2.15 -5.75
CA LEU A 28 -2.22 -3.46 -5.18
C LEU A 28 -1.36 -3.37 -3.92
N ILE A 29 -0.27 -2.60 -3.99
CA ILE A 29 0.67 -2.40 -2.88
C ILE A 29 -0.03 -1.70 -1.72
N THR A 30 -0.83 -0.65 -1.98
CA THR A 30 -1.57 0.07 -0.93
C THR A 30 -2.60 -0.82 -0.22
N SER A 31 -3.26 -1.74 -0.94
CA SER A 31 -4.19 -2.71 -0.34
C SER A 31 -3.46 -3.70 0.57
N LEU A 32 -2.30 -4.18 0.14
CA LEU A 32 -1.47 -5.12 0.91
C LEU A 32 -0.90 -4.44 2.16
N LEU A 33 -0.34 -3.24 1.99
CA LEU A 33 0.20 -2.43 3.08
C LEU A 33 -0.86 -2.08 4.11
N ASN A 34 -2.08 -1.72 3.70
CA ASN A 34 -3.19 -1.49 4.63
C ASN A 34 -3.49 -2.71 5.49
N ASN A 35 -3.51 -3.91 4.92
CA ASN A 35 -3.80 -5.13 5.69
C ASN A 35 -2.67 -5.48 6.67
N SER A 36 -1.41 -5.35 6.24
CA SER A 36 -0.24 -5.53 7.10
C SER A 36 -0.19 -4.49 8.21
N ALA A 37 -0.46 -3.22 7.88
CA ALA A 37 -0.48 -2.12 8.85
C ALA A 37 -1.60 -2.28 9.87
N LYS A 38 -2.79 -2.74 9.45
CA LYS A 38 -3.88 -3.09 10.39
C LYS A 38 -3.43 -4.13 11.42
N SER A 39 -2.80 -5.21 10.97
CA SER A 39 -2.29 -6.23 11.89
C SER A 39 -1.23 -5.65 12.83
N ALA A 40 -0.30 -4.85 12.30
CA ALA A 40 0.78 -4.25 13.07
C ALA A 40 0.27 -3.24 14.12
N CYS A 41 -0.63 -2.32 13.75
CA CYS A 41 -1.21 -1.35 14.68
C CYS A 41 -2.04 -2.03 15.76
N CYS A 42 -2.78 -3.09 15.42
CA CYS A 42 -3.50 -3.88 16.41
C CYS A 42 -2.55 -4.42 17.48
N THR A 43 -1.46 -5.08 17.06
CA THR A 43 -0.46 -5.60 18.00
C THR A 43 0.32 -4.50 18.72
N GLY A 44 0.57 -3.37 18.06
CA GLY A 44 1.26 -2.20 18.65
C GLY A 44 0.44 -1.49 19.73
N ALA A 45 -0.89 -1.53 19.63
CA ALA A 45 -1.81 -1.04 20.65
C ALA A 45 -1.94 -1.97 21.87
N GLY A 46 -1.27 -3.13 21.85
CA GLY A 46 -1.39 -4.17 22.89
C GLY A 46 -2.59 -5.11 22.71
N TYR A 47 -3.29 -5.03 21.57
CA TYR A 47 -4.41 -5.91 21.24
C TYR A 47 -3.96 -7.19 20.55
N GLN A 48 -4.88 -8.15 20.42
CA GLN A 48 -4.64 -9.43 19.79
C GLN A 48 -5.25 -9.46 18.38
N TRP A 49 -4.42 -9.77 17.38
CA TRP A 49 -4.89 -10.01 16.02
C TRP A 49 -5.35 -11.46 15.85
N LYS A 50 -6.63 -11.68 15.50
CA LYS A 50 -7.21 -13.02 15.29
C LYS A 50 -8.24 -12.98 14.16
N GLY A 51 -8.12 -13.90 13.19
CA GLY A 51 -9.12 -14.04 12.11
C GLY A 51 -9.37 -12.74 11.33
N ASN A 52 -8.29 -12.04 10.93
CA ASN A 52 -8.34 -10.75 10.22
C ASN A 52 -9.03 -9.60 10.99
N LYS A 53 -9.12 -9.71 12.32
CA LYS A 53 -9.73 -8.71 13.19
C LYS A 53 -8.85 -8.45 14.41
N CYS A 54 -8.98 -7.25 14.97
CA CYS A 54 -8.30 -6.86 16.19
C CYS A 54 -9.20 -7.03 17.41
N TYR A 55 -8.67 -7.57 18.51
CA TYR A 55 -9.41 -7.81 19.74
C TYR A 55 -8.69 -7.26 20.97
N ASN A 56 -9.42 -6.52 21.80
CA ASN A 56 -9.03 -6.20 23.16
C ASN A 56 -9.70 -7.20 24.10
N GLY A 57 -8.97 -8.24 24.50
CA GLY A 57 -9.55 -9.38 25.22
C GLY A 57 -10.61 -10.09 24.36
N SER A 58 -11.88 -10.03 24.79
CA SER A 58 -13.00 -10.64 24.06
C SER A 58 -13.73 -9.68 23.11
N SER A 59 -13.40 -8.38 23.15
CA SER A 59 -14.10 -7.35 22.37
C SER A 59 -13.36 -7.05 21.08
N GLN A 60 -14.05 -7.10 19.94
CA GLN A 60 -13.49 -6.64 18.67
C GLN A 60 -13.31 -5.12 18.72
N VAL A 61 -12.12 -4.64 18.36
CA VAL A 61 -11.81 -3.20 18.25
C VAL A 61 -11.73 -2.84 16.78
N THR A 62 -12.33 -1.72 16.39
CA THR A 62 -12.36 -1.24 15.00
C THR A 62 -11.53 0.01 14.77
N ASP A 63 -11.16 0.69 15.84
CA ASP A 63 -10.74 2.10 15.77
C ASP A 63 -9.20 2.24 15.83
N TYR A 64 -8.49 1.11 15.74
CA TYR A 64 -7.03 1.01 15.88
C TYR A 64 -6.25 1.41 14.60
N TRP A 65 -6.93 1.52 13.46
CA TRP A 65 -6.35 1.87 12.16
C TRP A 65 -7.22 2.86 11.40
N ASP A 66 -6.64 3.98 11.00
CA ASP A 66 -7.27 4.94 10.10
C ASP A 66 -6.72 4.75 8.67
N SER A 67 -7.57 4.22 7.79
CA SER A 67 -7.21 3.97 6.37
C SER A 67 -7.21 5.24 5.52
N ASN A 68 -7.83 6.34 5.98
CA ASN A 68 -7.84 7.61 5.23
C ASN A 68 -6.53 8.35 5.43
N ASN A 69 -5.99 8.29 6.64
CA ASN A 69 -4.74 8.96 6.99
C ASN A 69 -3.55 8.00 7.17
N ASN A 70 -3.72 6.71 6.85
CA ASN A 70 -2.72 5.65 6.97
C ASN A 70 -1.96 5.67 8.30
N LYS A 71 -2.69 5.77 9.42
CA LYS A 71 -2.09 5.88 10.76
C LYS A 71 -2.68 4.89 11.76
N CYS A 72 -1.83 4.44 12.67
CA CYS A 72 -2.28 3.75 13.87
C CYS A 72 -2.96 4.76 14.80
N ASN A 73 -4.06 4.34 15.41
CA ASN A 73 -4.75 5.09 16.44
C ASN A 73 -4.70 4.24 17.71
N TYR A 74 -4.10 4.77 18.76
CA TYR A 74 -3.79 4.05 20.00
C TYR A 74 -4.63 4.59 21.15
#